data_AF-X1LDG7-F1
#
_entry.id   AF-X1LDG7-F1
#
_cell.length_a   1.000
_cell.length_b   1.000
_cell.length_c   1.000
_cell.angle_alpha   90.00
_cell.angle_beta   90.00
_cell.angle_gamma   90.00
#
_symmetry.space_group_name_H-M   'P 1'
#
loop_
_entity.id
_entity.type
_entity.pdbx_description
1 polymer ?
#
loop_
_entity_poly.entity_id
_entity_poly.type
_entity_poly.pdbx_seq_one_letter_code
_entity_poly.pdbx_strand_id
1 'polypeptide(L)'
;FRKVPARLKFLKSPATENSHIANIVSQYALAFPEVKFTLFIDGREALRTPGSGHLIDSVIEVYGIEVAQNMLDIGSRGQEWESGQTASSPLVTGMVGSPAISRSGRGYLSLFVNRRWITSRLLAWAVEEAYHGLLMQGKHPVAIINISLPPEEVDVNIHPTKAEVKFHYERIVFTAVQKAVRRALIEQVPVPKIEELATAYGAPSAPGQILWAPLERGDSPLSPPLAPQTPAVSLLNPENRAPVKNQRLRLGGEAG
;
A
#
# COMPACT_ATOMS: atom_id res chain seq x y z
N PHE A 1 -22.07 -4.03 -30.56
CA PHE A 1 -23.34 -4.48 -29.95
C PHE A 1 -24.62 -4.14 -30.73
N ARG A 2 -24.55 -3.59 -31.96
CA ARG A 2 -25.73 -3.18 -32.77
C ARG A 2 -26.74 -4.30 -33.05
N LYS A 3 -26.28 -5.55 -33.18
CA LYS A 3 -27.13 -6.74 -33.41
C LYS A 3 -27.62 -7.42 -32.13
N VAL A 4 -27.25 -6.91 -30.93
CA VAL A 4 -27.65 -7.48 -29.64
C VAL A 4 -28.10 -6.35 -28.70
N PRO A 5 -29.35 -5.85 -28.87
CA PRO A 5 -29.85 -4.65 -28.17
C PRO A 5 -29.83 -4.78 -26.65
N ALA A 6 -30.05 -5.99 -26.13
CA ALA A 6 -29.96 -6.27 -24.70
C ALA A 6 -28.56 -5.94 -24.15
N ARG A 7 -27.48 -6.32 -24.86
CA ARG A 7 -26.08 -6.00 -24.47
C ARG A 7 -25.74 -4.52 -24.65
N LEU A 8 -26.37 -3.84 -25.62
CA LEU A 8 -26.20 -2.40 -25.83
C LEU A 8 -26.63 -1.59 -24.61
N LYS A 9 -27.69 -2.02 -23.91
CA LYS A 9 -28.21 -1.36 -22.69
C LYS A 9 -27.30 -1.47 -21.47
N PHE A 10 -26.31 -2.37 -21.49
CA PHE A 10 -25.32 -2.52 -20.41
C PHE A 10 -24.06 -1.68 -20.62
N LEU A 11 -23.91 -1.04 -21.79
CA LEU A 11 -22.79 -0.12 -22.02
C LEU A 11 -22.94 1.10 -21.11
N LYS A 12 -21.84 1.48 -20.48
CA LYS A 12 -21.76 2.74 -19.74
C LYS A 12 -21.57 3.91 -20.71
N SER A 13 -21.28 5.09 -20.18
CA SER A 13 -20.90 6.23 -21.00
C SER A 13 -19.65 5.92 -21.84
N PRO A 14 -19.52 6.48 -23.06
CA PRO A 14 -18.32 6.29 -23.88
C PRO A 14 -17.03 6.63 -23.14
N ALA A 15 -17.03 7.68 -22.33
CA ALA A 15 -15.88 8.05 -21.50
C ALA A 15 -15.50 6.94 -20.51
N THR A 16 -16.49 6.29 -19.89
CA THR A 16 -16.23 5.18 -18.95
C THR A 16 -15.69 3.95 -19.65
N GLU A 17 -16.24 3.59 -20.81
CA GLU A 17 -15.74 2.46 -21.61
C GLU A 17 -14.33 2.73 -22.13
N ASN A 18 -14.05 3.95 -22.61
CA ASN A 18 -12.72 4.38 -23.03
C ASN A 18 -11.71 4.28 -21.88
N SER A 19 -12.07 4.69 -20.67
CA SER A 19 -11.22 4.51 -19.48
C SER A 19 -11.00 3.04 -19.13
N HIS A 20 -12.01 2.17 -19.28
CA HIS A 20 -11.85 0.74 -19.08
C HIS A 20 -10.89 0.12 -20.10
N ILE A 21 -10.99 0.50 -21.37
CA ILE A 21 -10.08 0.08 -22.44
C ILE A 21 -8.66 0.56 -22.14
N ALA A 22 -8.48 1.85 -21.84
CA ALA A 22 -7.18 2.43 -21.51
C ALA A 22 -6.52 1.69 -20.35
N ASN A 23 -7.27 1.43 -19.26
CA ASN A 23 -6.76 0.69 -18.12
C ASN A 23 -6.32 -0.73 -18.49
N ILE A 24 -7.10 -1.47 -19.29
CA ILE A 24 -6.72 -2.82 -19.72
C ILE A 24 -5.40 -2.78 -20.50
N VAL A 25 -5.27 -1.86 -21.46
CA VAL A 25 -4.04 -1.73 -22.26
C VAL A 25 -2.86 -1.33 -21.39
N SER A 26 -3.04 -0.40 -20.44
CA SER A 26 -2.02 -0.02 -19.46
C SER A 26 -1.54 -1.22 -18.63
N GLN A 27 -2.45 -2.07 -18.15
CA GLN A 27 -2.11 -3.27 -17.37
C GLN A 27 -1.25 -4.25 -18.18
N TYR A 28 -1.60 -4.48 -19.45
CA TYR A 28 -0.81 -5.33 -20.33
C TYR A 28 0.54 -4.70 -20.72
N ALA A 29 0.60 -3.38 -20.88
CA ALA A 29 1.85 -2.68 -21.13
C ALA A 29 2.84 -2.77 -19.95
N LEU A 30 2.33 -2.86 -18.73
CA LEU A 30 3.12 -3.12 -17.53
C LEU A 30 3.50 -4.60 -17.39
N ALA A 31 2.63 -5.53 -17.80
CA ALA A 31 2.92 -6.96 -17.75
C ALA A 31 3.95 -7.42 -18.80
N PHE A 32 4.04 -6.71 -19.93
CA PHE A 32 4.88 -7.03 -21.07
C PHE A 32 5.70 -5.80 -21.51
N PRO A 33 6.68 -5.34 -20.72
CA PRO A 33 7.51 -4.18 -21.05
C PRO A 33 8.35 -4.36 -22.32
N GLU A 34 8.54 -5.60 -22.78
CA GLU A 34 9.18 -5.94 -24.05
C GLU A 34 8.29 -5.70 -25.28
N VAL A 35 6.99 -5.47 -25.09
CA VAL A 35 6.04 -5.24 -26.17
C VAL A 35 5.70 -3.76 -26.26
N LYS A 36 5.78 -3.21 -27.46
CA LYS A 36 5.34 -1.85 -27.75
C LYS A 36 3.82 -1.79 -27.84
N PHE A 37 3.21 -0.99 -26.98
CA PHE A 37 1.77 -0.71 -27.04
C PHE A 37 1.54 0.69 -27.61
N THR A 38 0.47 0.85 -28.39
CA THR A 38 -0.02 2.16 -28.83
C THR A 38 -1.54 2.11 -28.88
N LEU A 39 -2.19 3.01 -28.15
CA LEU A 39 -3.64 3.13 -28.07
C LEU A 39 -4.09 4.47 -28.62
N PHE A 40 -5.00 4.44 -29.59
CA PHE A 40 -5.69 5.63 -30.09
C PHE A 40 -7.15 5.60 -29.65
N ILE A 41 -7.63 6.71 -29.10
CA ILE A 41 -9.03 6.92 -28.74
C ILE A 41 -9.49 8.17 -29.47
N ASP A 42 -10.53 8.04 -30.30
CA ASP A 42 -11.10 9.13 -31.09
C ASP A 42 -10.05 9.93 -31.89
N GLY A 43 -9.06 9.21 -32.45
CA GLY A 43 -7.97 9.77 -33.25
C GLY A 43 -6.84 10.44 -32.47
N ARG A 44 -6.90 10.45 -31.13
CA ARG A 44 -5.83 10.95 -30.26
C ARG A 44 -5.04 9.80 -29.65
N GLU A 45 -3.72 9.94 -29.60
CA GLU A 45 -2.87 8.98 -28.90
C GLU A 45 -3.12 9.09 -27.39
N ALA A 46 -3.61 7.99 -26.81
CA ALA A 46 -3.97 7.91 -25.40
C ALA A 46 -2.90 7.22 -24.55
N LEU A 47 -2.12 6.30 -25.14
CA LEU A 47 -1.01 5.62 -24.49
C LEU A 47 -0.03 5.14 -25.55
N ARG A 48 1.27 5.27 -25.28
CA ARG A 48 2.32 4.69 -26.11
C ARG A 48 3.48 4.24 -25.22
N THR A 49 3.83 2.97 -25.25
CA THR A 49 5.00 2.44 -24.52
C THR A 49 6.12 2.09 -25.50
N PRO A 50 7.40 2.21 -25.11
CA PRO A 50 8.52 1.99 -26.04
C PRO A 50 8.73 0.52 -26.41
N GLY A 51 8.36 -0.43 -25.54
CA GLY A 51 8.66 -1.85 -25.72
C GLY A 51 10.15 -2.17 -25.51
N SER A 52 10.82 -1.45 -24.62
CA SER A 52 12.27 -1.56 -24.38
C SER A 52 12.68 -2.81 -23.59
N GLY A 53 11.73 -3.50 -22.95
CA GLY A 53 11.98 -4.60 -22.02
C GLY A 53 12.21 -4.15 -20.58
N HIS A 54 12.35 -2.85 -20.32
CA HIS A 54 12.50 -2.31 -18.98
C HIS A 54 11.15 -1.87 -18.41
N LEU A 55 10.77 -2.44 -17.25
CA LEU A 55 9.49 -2.14 -16.63
C LEU A 55 9.33 -0.66 -16.30
N ILE A 56 10.40 -0.01 -15.85
CA ILE A 56 10.40 1.42 -15.51
C ILE A 56 9.95 2.31 -16.68
N ASP A 57 10.30 1.96 -17.92
CA ASP A 57 9.92 2.75 -19.10
C ASP A 57 8.41 2.68 -19.34
N SER A 58 7.81 1.48 -19.19
CA SER A 58 6.35 1.34 -19.22
C SER A 58 5.68 2.09 -18.07
N VAL A 59 6.30 2.16 -16.89
CA VAL A 59 5.76 2.92 -15.75
C VAL A 59 5.74 4.42 -16.03
N ILE A 60 6.79 4.97 -16.65
CA ILE A 60 6.85 6.39 -17.02
C ILE A 60 5.69 6.76 -17.93
N GLU A 61 5.42 5.94 -18.94
CA GLU A 61 4.36 6.21 -19.92
C GLU A 61 2.96 5.99 -19.35
N VAL A 62 2.79 5.03 -18.43
CA VAL A 62 1.48 4.67 -17.88
C VAL A 62 1.09 5.52 -16.66
N TYR A 63 2.02 5.79 -15.75
CA TYR A 63 1.77 6.48 -14.48
C TYR A 63 2.47 7.83 -14.35
N GLY A 64 3.35 8.19 -15.29
CA GLY A 64 4.10 9.44 -15.28
C GLY A 64 5.45 9.34 -14.59
N ILE A 65 6.31 10.31 -14.90
CA ILE A 65 7.69 10.38 -14.40
C ILE A 65 7.78 10.49 -12.88
N GLU A 66 6.88 11.25 -12.24
CA GLU A 66 6.89 11.44 -10.78
C GLU A 66 6.68 10.12 -10.02
N VAL A 67 5.81 9.25 -10.55
CA VAL A 67 5.58 7.92 -9.98
C VAL A 67 6.81 7.07 -10.20
N ALA A 68 7.31 7.01 -11.44
CA ALA A 68 8.47 6.21 -11.83
C ALA A 68 9.72 6.51 -10.97
N GLN A 69 10.00 7.78 -10.70
CA GLN A 69 11.12 8.21 -9.85
C GLN A 69 11.06 7.70 -8.42
N ASN A 70 9.87 7.36 -7.94
CA ASN A 70 9.64 6.84 -6.60
C ASN A 70 9.40 5.32 -6.60
N MET A 71 9.57 4.63 -7.72
CA MET A 71 9.42 3.17 -7.79
C MET A 71 10.73 2.45 -7.44
N LEU A 72 10.59 1.27 -6.87
CA LEU A 72 11.65 0.41 -6.36
C LEU A 72 11.54 -0.96 -6.98
N ASP A 73 12.67 -1.50 -7.41
CA ASP A 73 12.70 -2.83 -7.99
C ASP A 73 12.51 -3.92 -6.93
N ILE A 74 11.70 -4.92 -7.29
CA ILE A 74 11.53 -6.17 -6.56
C ILE A 74 12.19 -7.28 -7.36
N GLY A 75 13.03 -8.07 -6.68
CA GLY A 75 13.62 -9.28 -7.27
C GLY A 75 14.85 -9.01 -8.15
N SER A 76 15.57 -7.91 -7.90
CA SER A 76 16.78 -7.59 -8.67
C SER A 76 17.84 -8.70 -8.55
N ARG A 77 18.47 -8.99 -9.69
CA ARG A 77 19.36 -10.11 -10.00
C ARG A 77 20.63 -10.04 -9.13
N GLY A 78 20.61 -10.72 -7.99
CA GLY A 78 21.72 -10.70 -7.02
C GLY A 78 21.35 -11.18 -5.63
N GLN A 79 20.07 -11.38 -5.35
CA GLN A 79 19.61 -12.04 -4.13
C GLN A 79 18.66 -13.18 -4.52
N GLU A 80 19.22 -14.14 -5.25
CA GLU A 80 18.75 -15.52 -5.15
C GLU A 80 18.70 -15.88 -3.68
N TRP A 81 17.66 -16.59 -3.28
CA TRP A 81 17.52 -17.08 -1.93
C TRP A 81 18.77 -17.85 -1.50
N GLU A 82 19.63 -17.21 -0.73
CA GLU A 82 20.61 -17.86 0.13
C GLU A 82 19.86 -18.48 1.32
N SER A 83 19.06 -19.49 1.01
CA SER A 83 18.47 -20.44 1.95
C SER A 83 17.87 -21.53 1.10
N GLY A 84 18.59 -22.64 0.97
CA GLY A 84 18.08 -23.83 0.29
C GLY A 84 16.67 -24.14 0.79
N GLN A 85 15.69 -24.07 -0.11
CA GLN A 85 14.35 -24.63 0.07
C GLN A 85 13.58 -24.61 -1.26
N THR A 86 13.58 -25.80 -1.88
CA THR A 86 12.57 -26.40 -2.78
C THR A 86 12.21 -25.65 -4.07
N ALA A 87 12.20 -26.40 -5.17
CA ALA A 87 11.76 -26.00 -6.52
C ALA A 87 10.30 -25.49 -6.64
N SER A 88 9.60 -25.23 -5.53
CA SER A 88 8.18 -24.84 -5.43
C SER A 88 7.96 -23.46 -4.80
N SER A 89 8.98 -22.61 -4.72
CA SER A 89 8.81 -21.24 -4.19
C SER A 89 8.50 -20.26 -5.32
N PRO A 90 7.41 -19.46 -5.23
CA PRO A 90 7.02 -18.55 -6.30
C PRO A 90 8.03 -17.43 -6.46
N LEU A 91 8.44 -17.16 -7.71
CA LEU A 91 9.31 -16.05 -8.05
C LEU A 91 8.49 -14.76 -8.10
N VAL A 92 8.86 -13.78 -7.29
CA VAL A 92 8.19 -12.46 -7.23
C VAL A 92 9.14 -11.40 -7.76
N THR A 93 8.72 -10.73 -8.83
CA THR A 93 9.46 -9.64 -9.50
C THR A 93 8.55 -8.44 -9.73
N GLY A 94 9.10 -7.26 -9.96
CA GLY A 94 8.32 -6.10 -10.40
C GLY A 94 8.81 -4.82 -9.76
N MET A 95 7.92 -3.87 -9.50
CA MET A 95 8.25 -2.62 -8.84
C MET A 95 7.21 -2.18 -7.82
N VAL A 96 7.62 -1.50 -6.76
CA VAL A 96 6.74 -0.91 -5.75
C VAL A 96 7.12 0.52 -5.44
N GLY A 97 6.14 1.36 -5.16
CA GLY A 97 6.34 2.77 -4.84
C GLY A 97 6.90 2.95 -3.43
N SER A 98 7.78 3.93 -3.25
CA SER A 98 8.21 4.37 -1.93
C SER A 98 7.00 4.85 -1.11
N PRO A 99 7.06 4.84 0.24
CA PRO A 99 5.98 5.36 1.07
C PRO A 99 5.64 6.84 0.82
N ALA A 100 6.53 7.60 0.15
CA ALA A 100 6.28 8.97 -0.26
C ALA A 100 5.19 9.08 -1.33
N ILE A 101 4.99 8.05 -2.16
CA ILE A 101 3.92 8.01 -3.16
C ILE A 101 2.81 7.05 -2.72
N SER A 102 1.63 7.61 -2.47
CA SER A 102 0.44 6.83 -2.15
C SER A 102 -0.79 7.35 -2.88
N ARG A 103 -1.83 6.52 -2.94
CA ARG A 103 -3.08 6.80 -3.64
C ARG A 103 -4.26 6.58 -2.71
N SER A 104 -5.38 7.23 -2.99
CA SER A 104 -6.63 7.07 -2.24
C SER A 104 -7.37 5.77 -2.54
N GLY A 105 -6.93 5.01 -3.55
CA GLY A 105 -7.55 3.74 -3.93
C GLY A 105 -6.55 2.76 -4.51
N ARG A 106 -6.98 1.50 -4.63
CA ARG A 106 -6.18 0.36 -5.10
C ARG A 106 -6.01 0.28 -6.63
N GLY A 107 -6.40 1.31 -7.38
CA GLY A 107 -6.33 1.29 -8.86
C GLY A 107 -4.90 1.21 -9.41
N TYR A 108 -3.91 1.52 -8.59
CA TYR A 108 -2.48 1.49 -8.92
C TYR A 108 -1.78 0.23 -8.39
N LEU A 109 -2.55 -0.76 -7.93
CA LEU A 109 -2.07 -2.07 -7.55
C LEU A 109 -2.34 -3.06 -8.69
N SER A 110 -1.29 -3.37 -9.43
CA SER A 110 -1.29 -4.22 -10.61
C SER A 110 -0.65 -5.56 -10.26
N LEU A 111 -1.45 -6.62 -10.24
CA LEU A 111 -1.04 -7.97 -9.86
C LEU A 111 -1.08 -8.89 -11.07
N PHE A 112 0.02 -9.59 -11.32
CA PHE A 112 0.16 -10.51 -12.42
C PHE A 112 0.60 -11.89 -11.94
N VAL A 113 -0.02 -12.93 -12.47
CA VAL A 113 0.37 -14.32 -12.26
C VAL A 113 0.65 -14.94 -13.61
N ASN A 114 1.88 -15.39 -13.84
CA ASN A 114 2.32 -15.93 -15.13
C ASN A 114 1.92 -15.01 -16.30
N ARG A 115 2.17 -13.71 -16.13
CA ARG A 115 1.83 -12.62 -17.08
C ARG A 115 0.34 -12.39 -17.35
N ARG A 116 -0.56 -12.94 -16.53
CA ARG A 116 -2.00 -12.63 -16.59
C ARG A 116 -2.37 -11.63 -15.53
N TRP A 117 -3.08 -10.57 -15.92
CA TRP A 117 -3.63 -9.61 -14.97
C TRP A 117 -4.75 -10.27 -14.15
N ILE A 118 -4.64 -10.17 -12.83
CA ILE A 118 -5.58 -10.80 -11.89
C ILE A 118 -6.04 -9.80 -10.83
N THR A 119 -7.17 -10.10 -10.21
CA THR A 119 -7.63 -9.39 -9.02
C THR A 119 -7.68 -10.39 -7.86
N SER A 120 -6.86 -10.17 -6.83
CA SER A 120 -6.86 -11.00 -5.63
C SER A 120 -6.83 -10.14 -4.38
N ARG A 121 -7.87 -10.29 -3.53
CA ARG A 121 -7.94 -9.61 -2.24
C ARG A 121 -6.80 -10.04 -1.32
N LEU A 122 -6.44 -11.32 -1.36
CA LEU A 122 -5.38 -11.90 -0.54
C LEU A 122 -4.02 -11.30 -0.87
N LEU A 123 -3.67 -11.21 -2.16
CA LEU A 123 -2.41 -10.61 -2.58
C LEU A 123 -2.41 -9.09 -2.38
N ALA A 124 -3.54 -8.43 -2.61
CA ALA A 124 -3.65 -7.01 -2.32
C ALA A 124 -3.39 -6.71 -0.85
N TRP A 125 -3.95 -7.54 0.03
CA TRP A 125 -3.66 -7.43 1.47
C TRP A 125 -2.20 -7.77 1.79
N ALA A 126 -1.58 -8.76 1.14
CA ALA A 126 -0.16 -9.06 1.32
C ALA A 126 0.75 -7.86 1.06
N VAL A 127 0.45 -7.10 0.00
CA VAL A 127 1.15 -5.85 -0.32
C VAL A 127 0.86 -4.79 0.75
N GLU A 128 -0.41 -4.54 1.07
CA GLU A 128 -0.77 -3.53 2.08
C GLU A 128 -0.15 -3.81 3.45
N GLU A 129 -0.10 -5.07 3.86
CA GLU A 129 0.53 -5.51 5.11
C GLU A 129 2.04 -5.28 5.11
N ALA A 130 2.70 -5.40 3.95
CA ALA A 130 4.11 -5.05 3.83
C ALA A 130 4.37 -3.54 4.06
N TYR A 131 3.39 -2.69 3.81
CA TYR A 131 3.40 -1.24 4.07
C TYR A 131 2.84 -0.86 5.45
N HIS A 132 2.49 -1.83 6.30
CA HIS A 132 1.93 -1.54 7.61
C HIS A 132 2.87 -0.65 8.43
N GLY A 133 2.35 0.47 8.95
CA GLY A 133 3.11 1.47 9.68
C GLY A 133 3.89 2.48 8.83
N LEU A 134 3.90 2.33 7.49
CA LEU A 134 4.57 3.26 6.57
C LEU A 134 3.61 4.19 5.83
N LEU A 135 2.35 3.78 5.67
CA LEU A 135 1.30 4.56 5.00
C LEU A 135 0.25 5.05 5.99
N MET A 136 -0.32 6.22 5.69
CA MET A 136 -1.47 6.74 6.43
C MET A 136 -2.71 5.88 6.19
N GLN A 137 -3.65 5.90 7.14
CA GLN A 137 -4.92 5.18 7.00
C GLN A 137 -5.69 5.63 5.75
N GLY A 138 -6.22 4.67 4.99
CA GLY A 138 -6.96 4.93 3.74
C GLY A 138 -6.06 5.29 2.54
N LYS A 139 -4.74 5.15 2.67
CA LYS A 139 -3.79 5.25 1.56
C LYS A 139 -3.36 3.86 1.10
N HIS A 140 -3.16 3.73 -0.19
CA HIS A 140 -2.75 2.50 -0.86
C HIS A 140 -1.44 2.74 -1.63
N PRO A 141 -0.54 1.74 -1.67
CA PRO A 141 0.70 1.85 -2.42
C PRO A 141 0.44 1.77 -3.92
N VAL A 142 1.39 2.30 -4.69
CA VAL A 142 1.54 1.98 -6.12
C VAL A 142 2.40 0.73 -6.22
N ALA A 143 1.95 -0.30 -6.91
CA ALA A 143 2.66 -1.57 -6.96
C ALA A 143 2.36 -2.32 -8.25
N ILE A 144 3.39 -2.91 -8.84
CA ILE A 144 3.35 -3.70 -10.06
C ILE A 144 4.09 -4.99 -9.74
N ILE A 145 3.37 -6.07 -9.54
CA ILE A 145 3.94 -7.33 -9.03
C ILE A 145 3.64 -8.44 -10.02
N ASN A 146 4.69 -9.07 -10.51
CA ASN A 146 4.64 -10.27 -11.34
C ASN A 146 5.08 -11.47 -10.51
N ILE A 147 4.20 -12.48 -10.45
CA ILE A 147 4.40 -13.72 -9.73
C ILE A 147 4.51 -14.83 -10.77
N SER A 148 5.65 -15.51 -10.79
CA SER A 148 5.90 -16.65 -11.67
C SER A 148 5.92 -17.92 -10.83
N LEU A 149 5.07 -18.88 -11.18
CA LEU A 149 4.98 -20.17 -10.49
C LEU A 149 4.57 -21.28 -11.46
N PRO A 150 4.93 -22.55 -11.18
CA PRO A 150 4.58 -23.68 -12.03
C PRO A 150 3.06 -23.73 -12.31
N PRO A 151 2.61 -23.95 -13.55
CA PRO A 151 1.18 -23.95 -13.90
C PRO A 151 0.36 -24.94 -13.09
N GLU A 152 0.97 -26.04 -12.66
CA GLU A 152 0.34 -27.11 -11.85
C GLU A 152 -0.02 -26.64 -10.43
N GLU A 153 0.64 -25.59 -9.92
CA GLU A 153 0.41 -25.05 -8.57
C GLU A 153 -0.63 -23.92 -8.55
N VAL A 154 -1.16 -23.54 -9.72
CA VAL A 154 -2.19 -22.50 -9.84
C VAL A 154 -3.48 -23.08 -10.39
N ASP A 155 -4.50 -23.18 -9.54
CA ASP A 155 -5.87 -23.42 -10.00
C ASP A 155 -6.47 -22.09 -10.47
N VAL A 156 -6.01 -21.66 -11.64
CA VAL A 156 -6.60 -20.52 -12.31
C VAL A 156 -7.88 -20.98 -13.01
N ASN A 157 -8.99 -21.02 -12.27
CA ASN A 157 -10.33 -21.08 -12.86
C ASN A 157 -10.67 -19.69 -13.46
N ILE A 158 -9.92 -19.32 -14.52
CA ILE A 158 -10.02 -18.03 -15.23
C ILE A 158 -11.27 -18.08 -16.10
N HIS A 159 -12.42 -17.80 -15.51
CA HIS A 159 -13.58 -17.47 -16.33
C HIS A 159 -13.29 -16.11 -16.99
N PRO A 160 -13.55 -15.93 -18.31
CA PRO A 160 -13.23 -14.68 -19.04
C PRO A 160 -13.86 -13.40 -18.45
N THR A 161 -14.77 -13.54 -17.49
CA THR A 161 -15.46 -12.45 -16.79
C THR A 161 -15.14 -12.36 -15.29
N LYS A 162 -14.42 -13.32 -14.71
CA LYS A 162 -14.04 -13.34 -13.29
C LYS A 162 -12.55 -13.58 -13.15
N ALA A 163 -11.78 -12.51 -13.04
CA ALA A 163 -10.34 -12.51 -12.83
C ALA A 163 -9.95 -12.87 -11.38
N GLU A 164 -10.65 -13.84 -10.76
CA GLU A 164 -10.39 -14.31 -9.40
C GLU A 164 -9.55 -15.58 -9.47
N VAL A 165 -8.43 -15.62 -8.75
CA VAL A 165 -7.50 -16.77 -8.73
C VAL A 165 -7.55 -17.43 -7.37
N LYS A 166 -7.65 -18.76 -7.34
CA LYS A 166 -7.42 -19.57 -6.15
C LYS A 166 -6.04 -20.23 -6.28
N PHE A 167 -5.19 -20.08 -5.26
CA PHE A 167 -3.89 -20.73 -5.25
C PHE A 167 -3.99 -22.04 -4.48
N HIS A 168 -3.27 -23.08 -4.91
CA HIS A 168 -3.17 -24.31 -4.09
C HIS A 168 -2.46 -24.01 -2.75
N TYR A 169 -1.47 -23.12 -2.77
CA TYR A 169 -0.68 -22.72 -1.60
C TYR A 169 -0.76 -21.21 -1.34
N GLU A 170 -1.96 -20.69 -1.07
CA GLU A 170 -2.21 -19.25 -0.83
C GLU A 170 -1.25 -18.62 0.19
N ARG A 171 -0.95 -19.35 1.28
CA ARG A 171 -0.06 -18.86 2.34
C ARG A 171 1.38 -18.67 1.88
N ILE A 172 1.87 -19.54 1.00
CA ILE A 172 3.24 -19.47 0.47
C ILE A 172 3.35 -18.25 -0.44
N VAL A 173 2.39 -18.08 -1.36
CA VAL A 173 2.36 -16.94 -2.29
C VAL A 173 2.21 -15.62 -1.53
N PHE A 174 1.30 -15.57 -0.54
CA PHE A 174 1.14 -14.40 0.34
C PHE A 174 2.47 -14.01 0.99
N THR A 175 3.13 -14.97 1.63
CA THR A 175 4.38 -14.74 2.37
C THR A 175 5.51 -14.31 1.42
N ALA A 176 5.58 -14.91 0.23
CA ALA A 176 6.58 -14.55 -0.77
C ALA A 176 6.42 -13.11 -1.25
N VAL A 177 5.19 -12.70 -1.58
CA VAL A 177 4.88 -11.32 -2.00
C VAL A 177 5.17 -10.33 -0.87
N GLN A 178 4.67 -10.60 0.34
CA GLN A 178 4.88 -9.73 1.49
C GLN A 178 6.38 -9.54 1.79
N LYS A 179 7.17 -10.63 1.81
CA LYS A 179 8.61 -10.57 2.03
C LYS A 179 9.34 -9.79 0.95
N ALA A 180 9.01 -10.04 -0.32
CA ALA A 180 9.65 -9.37 -1.45
C ALA A 180 9.41 -7.84 -1.43
N VAL A 181 8.16 -7.42 -1.17
CA VAL A 181 7.80 -6.00 -1.03
C VAL A 181 8.49 -5.38 0.19
N ARG A 182 8.42 -6.05 1.36
CA ARG A 182 9.01 -5.54 2.59
C ARG A 182 10.53 -5.37 2.46
N ARG A 183 11.21 -6.27 1.75
CA ARG A 183 12.65 -6.17 1.50
C ARG A 183 12.99 -4.92 0.67
N ALA A 184 12.27 -4.69 -0.44
CA ALA A 184 12.46 -3.51 -1.28
C ALA A 184 12.23 -2.19 -0.51
N LEU A 185 11.28 -2.19 0.43
CA LEU A 185 11.03 -1.02 1.28
C LEU A 185 12.13 -0.78 2.32
N ILE A 186 12.68 -1.85 2.92
CA ILE A 186 13.76 -1.74 3.92
C ILE A 186 15.09 -1.35 3.28
N GLU A 187 15.42 -1.88 2.10
CA GLU A 187 16.66 -1.54 1.36
C GLU A 187 16.76 -0.03 1.06
N GLN A 188 15.62 0.67 1.02
CA GLN A 188 15.56 2.12 0.88
C GLN A 188 15.64 2.93 2.17
N VAL A 189 15.43 2.32 3.34
CA VAL A 189 15.56 3.06 4.60
C VAL A 189 17.05 3.34 4.77
N PRO A 190 17.50 4.61 4.70
CA PRO A 190 18.87 4.92 5.04
C PRO A 190 19.03 4.47 6.48
N VAL A 191 19.92 3.51 6.75
CA VAL A 191 20.36 3.24 8.12
C VAL A 191 20.80 4.61 8.64
N PRO A 192 20.15 5.17 9.67
CA PRO A 192 20.68 6.36 10.29
C PRO A 192 22.08 5.98 10.72
N LYS A 193 23.10 6.58 10.09
CA LYS A 193 24.45 6.55 10.63
C LYS A 193 24.27 7.21 11.98
N ILE A 194 24.21 6.41 13.03
CA ILE A 194 24.42 6.88 14.38
C ILE A 194 25.85 7.39 14.31
N GLU A 195 26.01 8.69 14.06
CA GLU A 195 27.22 9.38 14.44
C GLU A 195 27.30 9.13 15.94
N GLU A 196 28.16 8.18 16.28
CA GLU A 196 28.52 7.85 17.65
C GLU A 196 29.20 9.11 18.18
N LEU A 197 28.39 10.07 18.61
CA LEU A 197 28.82 11.08 19.56
C LEU A 197 29.14 10.28 20.81
N ALA A 198 30.39 9.82 20.86
CA ALA A 198 31.05 9.29 22.02
C ALA A 198 31.01 10.39 23.09
N THR A 199 29.85 10.51 23.72
CA THR A 199 29.68 11.22 24.97
C THR A 199 30.45 10.34 25.94
N ALA A 200 31.69 10.75 26.22
CA ALA A 200 32.53 10.09 27.18
C ALA A 200 31.72 9.95 28.48
N TYR A 201 31.23 8.75 28.76
CA TYR A 201 30.70 8.41 30.05
C TYR A 201 31.87 8.50 31.04
N GLY A 202 32.00 9.65 31.69
CA GLY A 202 32.82 9.77 32.89
C GLY A 202 32.29 8.76 33.89
N ALA A 203 33.14 7.80 34.25
CA ALA A 203 32.80 6.78 35.24
C ALA A 203 32.35 7.46 36.55
N PRO A 204 31.23 7.04 37.17
CA PRO A 204 30.86 7.55 38.48
C PRO A 204 31.88 7.09 39.53
N SER A 205 32.47 8.05 40.22
CA SER A 205 33.37 7.85 41.37
C SER A 205 32.66 7.05 42.46
N ALA A 206 33.39 6.10 43.06
CA ALA A 206 32.90 5.15 44.06
C ALA A 206 32.11 5.80 45.21
N PRO A 207 31.05 5.13 45.73
CA PRO A 207 30.32 5.62 46.89
C PRO A 207 31.18 5.54 48.16
N GLY A 208 31.30 6.67 48.85
CA GLY A 208 31.96 6.76 50.15
C GLY A 208 31.25 5.93 51.22
N GLN A 209 32.05 5.29 52.09
CA GLN A 209 31.58 4.52 53.25
C GLN A 209 30.73 5.41 54.17
N ILE A 210 29.44 5.10 54.27
CA ILE A 210 28.57 5.65 55.31
C ILE A 210 28.69 4.73 56.53
N LEU A 211 29.31 5.24 57.59
CA LEU A 211 29.32 4.65 58.92
C LEU A 211 27.89 4.63 59.48
N TRP A 212 27.36 3.44 59.70
CA TRP A 212 26.07 3.22 60.34
C TRP A 212 26.21 3.42 61.86
N ALA A 213 25.39 4.30 62.44
CA ALA A 213 25.18 4.39 63.87
C ALA A 213 23.80 3.79 64.20
N PRO A 214 23.62 3.02 65.28
CA PRO A 214 22.33 2.42 65.61
C PRO A 214 21.39 3.47 66.22
N LEU A 215 20.16 3.56 65.71
CA LEU A 215 19.07 4.30 66.33
C LEU A 215 18.17 3.33 67.12
N GLU A 216 18.01 3.66 68.39
CA GLU A 216 17.16 3.01 69.40
C GLU A 216 15.69 2.90 68.97
N ARG A 217 15.05 1.84 69.47
CA ARG A 217 13.64 1.46 69.24
C ARG A 217 12.66 2.50 69.81
N GLY A 218 11.60 2.78 69.06
CA GLY A 218 10.40 3.46 69.56
C GLY A 218 9.17 3.08 68.73
N ASP A 219 8.21 2.44 69.39
CA ASP A 219 6.95 1.85 68.91
C ASP A 219 5.99 2.80 68.17
N SER A 220 5.23 2.22 67.22
CA SER A 220 3.76 2.36 67.01
C SER A 220 3.30 2.50 65.54
N PRO A 221 2.06 2.05 65.21
CA PRO A 221 1.88 1.05 64.15
C PRO A 221 1.26 1.55 62.83
N LEU A 222 1.35 0.65 61.85
CA LEU A 222 0.88 0.69 60.47
C LEU A 222 -0.62 0.96 60.31
N SER A 223 -0.98 1.76 59.30
CA SER A 223 -2.29 1.71 58.63
C SER A 223 -2.08 1.56 57.11
N PRO A 224 -2.86 0.70 56.42
CA PRO A 224 -2.64 0.38 55.01
C PRO A 224 -3.22 1.44 54.05
N PRO A 225 -2.75 1.52 52.79
CA PRO A 225 -3.22 2.51 51.82
C PRO A 225 -4.56 2.13 51.17
N LEU A 226 -5.39 3.14 50.92
CA LEU A 226 -6.65 3.06 50.17
C LEU A 226 -6.39 3.07 48.65
N ALA A 227 -7.13 2.26 47.91
CA ALA A 227 -7.04 2.08 46.45
C ALA A 227 -7.58 3.30 45.63
N PRO A 228 -7.40 3.33 44.29
CA PRO A 228 -7.26 4.54 43.49
C PRO A 228 -8.60 5.16 43.04
N GLN A 229 -8.61 6.49 42.79
CA GLN A 229 -9.74 7.18 42.15
C GLN A 229 -9.35 7.77 40.79
N THR A 230 -10.12 7.36 39.79
CA THR A 230 -10.18 7.83 38.40
C THR A 230 -10.58 9.31 38.33
N PRO A 231 -9.96 10.16 37.49
CA PRO A 231 -10.43 11.53 37.30
C PRO A 231 -11.69 11.58 36.42
N ALA A 232 -12.70 12.30 36.92
CA ALA A 232 -13.96 12.56 36.26
C ALA A 232 -13.85 13.67 35.20
N VAL A 233 -14.58 13.48 34.10
CA VAL A 233 -14.80 14.42 33.00
C VAL A 233 -15.59 15.63 33.49
N SER A 234 -15.07 16.84 33.27
CA SER A 234 -15.75 18.10 33.57
C SER A 234 -16.50 18.60 32.32
N LEU A 235 -17.83 18.65 32.44
CA LEU A 235 -18.76 19.26 31.49
C LEU A 235 -18.89 20.76 31.79
N LEU A 236 -18.63 21.60 30.79
CA LEU A 236 -18.87 23.05 30.84
C LEU A 236 -20.28 23.38 30.30
N ASN A 237 -21.00 24.18 31.08
CA ASN A 237 -22.35 24.68 30.87
C ASN A 237 -22.53 25.51 29.57
N PRO A 238 -23.77 25.56 29.01
CA PRO A 238 -24.14 26.46 27.92
C PRO A 238 -24.96 27.67 28.41
N GLU A 239 -24.59 28.90 28.05
CA GLU A 239 -25.53 30.03 28.00
C GLU A 239 -25.16 31.04 26.89
N ASN A 240 -26.22 31.62 26.32
CA ASN A 240 -26.30 32.78 25.41
C ASN A 240 -25.97 32.62 23.91
N ARG A 241 -27.04 32.59 23.08
CA ARG A 241 -27.38 33.73 22.19
C ARG A 241 -28.76 33.59 21.51
N ALA A 242 -29.46 34.72 21.47
CA ALA A 242 -30.78 34.98 20.89
C ALA A 242 -30.82 34.87 19.34
N PRO A 243 -32.02 34.89 18.71
CA PRO A 243 -32.19 34.45 17.32
C PRO A 243 -32.03 35.58 16.31
N VAL A 244 -31.39 35.31 15.17
CA VAL A 244 -31.38 36.19 14.00
C VAL A 244 -32.15 35.54 12.86
N LYS A 245 -33.30 36.14 12.54
CA LYS A 245 -34.03 36.00 11.27
C LYS A 245 -33.10 36.36 10.10
N ASN A 246 -33.11 35.54 9.06
CA ASN A 246 -32.89 35.89 7.64
C ASN A 246 -32.94 34.57 6.84
N GLN A 247 -33.42 34.45 5.62
CA GLN A 247 -34.30 35.24 4.76
C GLN A 247 -34.69 34.26 3.64
N ARG A 248 -35.98 34.15 3.35
CA ARG A 248 -36.53 33.21 2.37
C ARG A 248 -36.43 33.85 0.99
N LEU A 249 -35.49 33.42 0.15
CA LEU A 249 -35.44 33.83 -1.25
C LEU A 249 -36.47 33.02 -2.05
N ARG A 250 -37.57 33.69 -2.38
CA ARG A 250 -38.47 33.36 -3.48
C ARG A 250 -37.80 33.83 -4.78
N LEU A 251 -37.74 32.97 -5.79
CA LEU A 251 -37.71 33.39 -7.18
C LEU A 251 -38.94 32.80 -7.85
N GLY A 252 -39.93 33.65 -8.07
CA GLY A 252 -40.95 33.48 -9.10
C GLY A 252 -40.69 34.56 -10.15
N GLY A 253 -40.88 34.20 -11.43
CA GLY A 253 -40.74 35.10 -12.56
C GLY A 253 -40.97 34.35 -13.87
N GLU A 254 -42.24 34.29 -14.27
CA GLU A 254 -42.71 33.90 -15.60
C GLU A 254 -42.44 34.99 -16.66
N ALA A 255 -42.61 34.55 -17.92
CA ALA A 255 -43.02 35.30 -19.12
C ALA A 255 -41.92 35.91 -20.03
N GLY A 256 -41.92 35.42 -21.27
CA GLY A 256 -41.11 35.84 -22.42
C GLY A 256 -41.07 34.75 -23.47
#